data_AF-A0A9P3PXQ2-F1
#
_entry.id   AF-A0A9P3PXQ2-F1
#
_cell.length_a   1.000
_cell.length_b   1.000
_cell.length_c   1.000
_cell.angle_alpha   90.00
_cell.angle_beta   90.00
_cell.angle_gamma   90.00
#
_symmetry.space_group_name_H-M   'P 1'
#
loop_
_entity.id
_entity.type
_entity.pdbx_description
1 polymer ?
#
loop_
_entity_poly.entity_id
_entity_poly.type
_entity_poly.pdbx_seq_one_letter_code
_entity_poly.pdbx_strand_id
1 'polypeptide(L)'
;MTRQRRGKNIDRSVESKVVLPSGQLVRGSRPGQCSLYLPDRAPVTDVKSADFRCYTSQTGATASTINVAAGTTLGIQSDGTIYHPGPANVYMARAPNGNAAAFAGDGAVWFKVYEVGAVTDGGNSISWPAYNAPGVSFTVPKNLPSGQYLVRVESIALHSASTFGGAQFYLSCGQINVTGGGSGTPAPLVAIPGVYTGNEPGILINIYYPIPKNYTNPGPPVWRG
;
A
#
# COMPACT_ATOMS: atom_id res chain seq x y z
N MET A 1 -2.14 -7.89 42.68
CA MET A 1 -1.34 -7.01 41.80
C MET A 1 -1.91 -7.07 40.40
N THR A 2 -2.75 -6.10 40.05
CA THR A 2 -3.44 -6.03 38.76
C THR A 2 -2.47 -5.43 37.74
N ARG A 3 -1.94 -6.24 36.81
CA ARG A 3 -1.11 -5.73 35.70
C ARG A 3 -2.00 -4.98 34.71
N GLN A 4 -1.91 -3.66 34.76
CA GLN A 4 -2.46 -2.72 33.79
C GLN A 4 -1.90 -3.04 32.40
N ARG A 5 -2.74 -3.55 31.49
CA ARG A 5 -2.37 -3.71 30.07
C ARG A 5 -2.25 -2.31 29.48
N ARG A 6 -1.03 -1.87 29.14
CA ARG A 6 -0.82 -0.69 28.29
C ARG A 6 -1.54 -0.93 26.96
N GLY A 7 -2.45 -0.03 26.61
CA GLY A 7 -3.11 -0.03 25.30
C GLY A 7 -2.05 0.11 24.21
N LYS A 8 -1.87 -0.95 23.42
CA LYS A 8 -1.18 -0.89 22.13
C LYS A 8 -2.19 -0.25 21.17
N ASN A 9 -1.87 0.87 20.54
CA ASN A 9 -2.66 1.42 19.44
C ASN A 9 -2.58 0.41 18.29
N ILE A 10 -3.66 -0.31 18.00
CA ILE A 10 -3.68 -1.45 17.05
C ILE A 10 -4.24 -0.96 15.72
N ASP A 11 -3.40 -0.85 14.68
CA ASP A 11 -3.86 -0.49 13.34
C ASP A 11 -4.48 -1.68 12.64
N ARG A 12 -5.70 -1.50 12.16
CA ARG A 12 -6.40 -2.53 11.39
C ARG A 12 -6.21 -2.33 9.87
N SER A 13 -5.53 -1.25 9.46
CA SER A 13 -5.16 -0.94 8.08
C SER A 13 -4.36 -2.02 7.35
N VAL A 14 -3.72 -2.91 8.12
CA VAL A 14 -2.75 -3.90 7.63
C VAL A 14 -3.34 -5.16 7.00
N GLU A 15 -4.58 -5.51 7.32
CA GLU A 15 -5.27 -6.58 6.60
C GLU A 15 -6.01 -5.95 5.42
N SER A 16 -5.48 -6.14 4.21
CA SER A 16 -6.08 -5.57 3.02
C SER A 16 -6.79 -6.60 2.15
N LYS A 17 -8.02 -6.27 1.71
CA LYS A 17 -8.85 -7.10 0.81
C LYS A 17 -9.06 -6.39 -0.52
N VAL A 18 -8.80 -7.09 -1.61
CA VAL A 18 -9.09 -6.54 -2.94
C VAL A 18 -10.59 -6.66 -3.24
N VAL A 19 -11.20 -5.57 -3.72
CA VAL A 19 -12.64 -5.43 -4.00
C VAL A 19 -12.85 -4.95 -5.43
N LEU A 20 -13.76 -5.60 -6.15
CA LEU A 20 -14.08 -5.30 -7.54
C LEU A 20 -15.18 -4.21 -7.67
N PRO A 21 -15.30 -3.54 -8.83
CA PRO A 21 -16.27 -2.46 -9.05
C PRO A 21 -17.74 -2.87 -8.82
N SER A 22 -18.06 -4.16 -8.91
CA SER A 22 -19.41 -4.71 -8.67
C SER A 22 -19.84 -4.65 -7.20
N GLY A 23 -19.03 -4.10 -6.29
CA GLY A 23 -19.25 -4.20 -4.85
C GLY A 23 -19.09 -5.63 -4.32
N GLN A 24 -18.70 -6.56 -5.18
CA GLN A 24 -18.35 -7.91 -4.80
C GLN A 24 -17.04 -7.84 -4.01
N LEU A 25 -17.18 -7.87 -2.69
CA LEU A 25 -16.13 -8.39 -1.83
C LEU A 25 -15.72 -9.73 -2.40
N VAL A 26 -14.41 -10.01 -2.53
CA VAL A 26 -13.94 -11.39 -2.65
C VAL A 26 -14.28 -12.08 -1.32
N ARG A 27 -15.54 -12.51 -1.16
CA ARG A 27 -16.04 -13.24 0.01
C ARG A 27 -15.38 -14.60 -0.01
N GLY A 28 -14.55 -14.87 0.98
CA GLY A 28 -14.05 -16.22 1.20
C GLY A 28 -13.94 -16.50 2.68
N SER A 29 -15.03 -16.67 3.42
CA SER A 29 -14.99 -17.17 4.81
C SER A 29 -14.41 -18.60 4.95
N ARG A 30 -13.65 -19.10 3.96
CA ARG A 30 -12.94 -20.38 3.84
C ARG A 30 -11.75 -20.19 2.84
N PRO A 31 -10.73 -21.09 2.81
CA PRO A 31 -9.39 -20.81 2.29
C PRO A 31 -9.39 -20.32 0.84
N GLY A 32 -8.60 -19.27 0.54
CA GLY A 32 -8.55 -18.61 -0.77
C GLY A 32 -8.94 -17.12 -0.77
N GLN A 33 -8.82 -16.39 0.34
CA GLN A 33 -8.92 -14.93 0.31
C GLN A 33 -7.58 -14.29 -0.10
N CYS A 34 -7.64 -13.25 -0.93
CA CYS A 34 -6.56 -12.27 -1.05
C CYS A 34 -6.58 -11.32 0.17
N SER A 35 -6.58 -11.89 1.38
CA SER A 35 -6.52 -11.19 2.66
C SER A 35 -5.22 -11.60 3.32
N LEU A 36 -4.30 -10.65 3.48
CA LEU A 36 -3.09 -10.87 4.26
C LEU A 36 -3.48 -10.78 5.74
N TYR A 37 -3.82 -11.92 6.33
CA TYR A 37 -4.03 -12.04 7.77
C TYR A 37 -2.71 -11.79 8.49
N LEU A 38 -2.58 -10.64 9.16
CA LEU A 38 -1.40 -10.29 9.95
C LEU A 38 -1.65 -10.59 11.44
N PRO A 39 -0.99 -11.60 12.04
CA PRO A 39 -1.31 -12.05 13.39
C PRO A 39 -0.98 -11.03 14.50
N ASP A 40 -0.06 -10.08 14.26
CA ASP A 40 0.37 -9.10 15.26
C ASP A 40 0.03 -7.63 14.91
N ARG A 41 -0.41 -7.39 13.66
CA ARG A 41 -0.80 -6.06 13.12
C ARG A 41 0.28 -5.00 13.33
N ALA A 42 1.55 -5.42 13.38
CA ALA A 42 2.66 -4.52 13.58
C ALA A 42 3.02 -3.80 12.27
N PRO A 43 3.45 -2.54 12.34
CA PRO A 43 4.00 -1.86 11.18
C PRO A 43 5.41 -2.38 10.87
N VAL A 44 5.80 -2.32 9.59
CA VAL A 44 7.22 -2.31 9.23
C VAL A 44 7.76 -0.91 9.51
N THR A 45 8.93 -0.80 10.13
CA THR A 45 9.63 0.48 10.32
C THR A 45 10.97 0.54 9.60
N ASP A 46 11.57 -0.62 9.32
CA ASP A 46 12.80 -0.73 8.53
C ASP A 46 12.49 -0.86 7.03
N VAL A 47 12.73 0.23 6.29
CA VAL A 47 12.53 0.31 4.84
C VAL A 47 13.50 -0.57 4.04
N LYS A 48 14.54 -1.12 4.67
CA LYS A 48 15.49 -2.05 4.05
C LYS A 48 15.13 -3.52 4.26
N SER A 49 14.17 -3.81 5.14
CA SER A 49 13.70 -5.17 5.40
C SER A 49 13.08 -5.79 4.15
N ALA A 50 13.26 -7.09 3.96
CA ALA A 50 12.53 -7.84 2.92
C ALA A 50 11.00 -7.77 3.13
N ASP A 51 10.55 -7.69 4.39
CA ASP A 51 9.13 -7.54 4.74
C ASP A 51 8.55 -6.21 4.28
N PHE A 52 9.38 -5.21 3.96
CA PHE A 52 8.93 -3.93 3.43
C PHE A 52 8.17 -4.05 2.09
N ARG A 53 8.36 -5.16 1.37
CA ARG A 53 7.67 -5.42 0.11
C ARG A 53 6.23 -5.85 0.32
N CYS A 54 6.01 -6.99 0.97
CA CYS A 54 4.69 -7.63 1.07
C CYS A 54 4.37 -8.20 2.47
N TYR A 55 5.24 -8.01 3.46
CA TYR A 55 5.07 -8.51 4.83
C TYR A 55 4.79 -10.02 4.93
N THR A 56 5.43 -10.80 4.05
CA THR A 56 5.14 -12.23 3.90
C THR A 56 5.87 -13.12 4.90
N SER A 57 7.00 -12.68 5.48
CA SER A 57 7.77 -13.52 6.41
C SER A 57 7.00 -13.81 7.71
N GLN A 58 6.11 -12.89 8.09
CA GLN A 58 5.33 -12.98 9.32
C GLN A 58 4.00 -13.73 9.16
N THR A 59 3.57 -13.97 7.92
CA THR A 59 2.16 -14.34 7.64
C THR A 59 1.98 -15.67 6.97
N GLY A 60 2.95 -16.12 6.15
CA GLY A 60 2.80 -17.33 5.33
C GLY A 60 1.57 -17.27 4.42
N ALA A 61 1.07 -16.07 4.12
CA ALA A 61 -0.20 -15.89 3.47
C ALA A 61 -0.13 -16.28 1.99
N THR A 62 -1.23 -16.86 1.49
CA THR A 62 -1.39 -17.23 0.08
C THR A 62 -2.49 -16.36 -0.52
N ALA A 63 -2.30 -15.93 -1.77
CA ALA A 63 -3.26 -15.12 -2.49
C ALA A 63 -3.79 -15.86 -3.72
N SER A 64 -5.06 -15.66 -4.04
CA SER A 64 -5.64 -16.05 -5.32
C SER A 64 -5.59 -14.87 -6.28
N THR A 65 -5.37 -15.16 -7.57
CA THR A 65 -5.38 -14.14 -8.62
C THR A 65 -6.82 -13.83 -9.04
N ILE A 66 -7.22 -12.57 -9.00
CA ILE A 66 -8.55 -12.13 -9.46
C ILE A 66 -8.47 -11.43 -10.83
N ASN A 67 -9.51 -11.57 -11.66
CA ASN A 67 -9.56 -10.86 -12.95
C ASN A 67 -10.04 -9.41 -12.76
N VAL A 68 -9.35 -8.45 -13.40
CA VAL A 68 -9.69 -7.03 -13.38
C VAL A 68 -9.55 -6.48 -14.79
N ALA A 69 -10.59 -5.87 -15.34
CA ALA A 69 -10.49 -5.21 -16.64
C ALA A 69 -9.76 -3.87 -16.49
N ALA A 70 -8.82 -3.57 -17.38
CA ALA A 70 -8.20 -2.26 -17.46
C ALA A 70 -9.27 -1.17 -17.69
N GLY A 71 -9.11 -0.01 -17.06
CA GLY A 71 -10.09 1.07 -17.03
C GLY A 71 -11.20 0.92 -15.99
N THR A 72 -11.22 -0.16 -15.20
CA THR A 72 -12.18 -0.34 -14.09
C THR A 72 -11.55 0.01 -12.73
N THR A 73 -12.40 0.29 -11.74
CA THR A 73 -11.97 0.63 -10.38
C THR A 73 -11.57 -0.62 -9.59
N LEU A 74 -10.35 -0.65 -9.08
CA LEU A 74 -9.87 -1.63 -8.12
C LEU A 74 -9.88 -1.01 -6.71
N GLY A 75 -10.59 -1.64 -5.77
CA GLY A 75 -10.57 -1.29 -4.36
C GLY A 75 -9.60 -2.17 -3.58
N ILE A 76 -8.92 -1.60 -2.59
CA ILE A 76 -8.10 -2.31 -1.61
C ILE A 76 -8.55 -1.83 -0.23
N GLN A 77 -9.35 -2.64 0.45
CA GLN A 77 -9.96 -2.32 1.74
C GLN A 77 -9.07 -2.69 2.90
N SER A 78 -8.98 -1.86 3.93
CA SER A 78 -8.46 -2.24 5.24
C SER A 78 -9.45 -3.11 6.03
N ASP A 79 -8.98 -3.88 7.03
CA ASP A 79 -9.84 -4.32 8.13
C ASP A 79 -10.26 -3.07 8.91
N GLY A 80 -11.52 -2.65 8.82
CA GLY A 80 -11.96 -1.37 9.40
C GLY A 80 -11.54 -0.16 8.56
N THR A 81 -10.77 0.76 9.15
CA THR A 81 -10.37 2.03 8.48
C THR A 81 -8.90 2.34 8.75
N ILE A 82 -8.29 3.09 7.83
CA ILE A 82 -6.96 3.68 8.02
C ILE A 82 -7.10 4.81 9.04
N TYR A 83 -6.61 4.63 10.28
CA TYR A 83 -6.80 5.63 11.33
C TYR A 83 -5.54 6.37 11.76
N HIS A 84 -4.37 6.07 11.18
CA HIS A 84 -3.17 6.87 11.41
C HIS A 84 -3.02 7.97 10.36
N PRO A 85 -2.59 9.19 10.75
CA PRO A 85 -2.36 10.28 9.81
C PRO A 85 -1.17 9.94 8.91
N GLY A 86 -1.37 10.03 7.59
CA GLY A 86 -0.39 9.57 6.62
C GLY A 86 -0.92 9.48 5.19
N PRO A 87 -0.02 9.40 4.20
CA PRO A 87 -0.41 9.09 2.83
C PRO A 87 -0.71 7.59 2.67
N ALA A 88 -1.29 7.25 1.53
CA ALA A 88 -1.33 5.89 1.03
C ALA A 88 -0.79 5.82 -0.40
N ASN A 89 -0.07 4.76 -0.75
CA ASN A 89 0.43 4.52 -2.10
C ASN A 89 0.03 3.13 -2.59
N VAL A 90 -0.18 3.00 -3.89
CA VAL A 90 -0.37 1.71 -4.55
C VAL A 90 0.67 1.54 -5.65
N TYR A 91 1.34 0.39 -5.62
CA TYR A 91 2.32 -0.03 -6.60
C TYR A 91 1.84 -1.29 -7.30
N MET A 92 2.27 -1.48 -8.53
CA MET A 92 2.05 -2.72 -9.28
C MET A 92 3.37 -3.23 -9.84
N ALA A 93 3.49 -4.54 -9.97
CA ALA A 93 4.62 -5.19 -10.61
C ALA A 93 4.12 -6.32 -11.53
N ARG A 94 4.51 -6.28 -12.80
CA ARG A 94 4.10 -7.30 -13.77
C ARG A 94 4.82 -8.61 -13.47
N ALA A 95 4.07 -9.70 -13.35
CA ALA A 95 4.67 -11.00 -13.13
C ALA A 95 5.38 -11.49 -14.41
N PRO A 96 6.65 -11.93 -14.32
CA PRO A 96 7.31 -12.60 -15.42
C PRO A 96 6.54 -13.88 -15.76
N ASN A 97 6.49 -14.23 -17.04
CA ASN A 97 5.84 -15.44 -17.55
C ASN A 97 4.34 -15.56 -17.21
N GLY A 98 3.69 -14.47 -16.76
CA GLY A 98 2.26 -14.45 -16.47
C GLY A 98 1.85 -15.22 -15.21
N ASN A 99 2.78 -15.48 -14.27
CA ASN A 99 2.47 -16.21 -13.04
C ASN A 99 2.77 -15.35 -11.80
N ALA A 100 1.78 -14.63 -11.29
CA ALA A 100 1.95 -13.81 -10.10
C ALA A 100 2.12 -14.63 -8.81
N ALA A 101 1.57 -15.85 -8.76
CA ALA A 101 1.67 -16.72 -7.58
C ALA A 101 3.11 -17.21 -7.34
N ALA A 102 3.93 -17.32 -8.38
CA ALA A 102 5.34 -17.69 -8.29
C ALA A 102 6.29 -16.48 -8.30
N PHE A 103 5.76 -15.26 -8.36
CA PHE A 103 6.56 -14.05 -8.47
C PHE A 103 6.74 -13.39 -7.11
N ALA A 104 7.98 -13.28 -6.64
CA ALA A 104 8.30 -12.64 -5.37
C ALA A 104 8.38 -11.10 -5.43
N GLY A 105 8.44 -10.50 -6.63
CA GLY A 105 8.54 -9.06 -6.80
C GLY A 105 9.93 -8.47 -6.54
N ASP A 106 11.00 -9.26 -6.70
CA ASP A 106 12.38 -8.79 -6.54
C ASP A 106 12.83 -7.87 -7.68
N GLY A 107 13.78 -6.98 -7.37
CA GLY A 107 14.39 -6.07 -8.33
C GLY A 107 13.54 -4.84 -8.66
N ALA A 108 13.99 -4.05 -9.63
CA ALA A 108 13.32 -2.84 -10.06
C ALA A 108 12.14 -3.13 -10.99
N VAL A 109 11.04 -3.61 -10.41
CA VAL A 109 9.85 -4.11 -11.14
C VAL A 109 8.56 -3.39 -10.76
N TRP A 110 8.60 -2.55 -9.72
CA TRP A 110 7.43 -1.86 -9.18
C TRP A 110 7.29 -0.49 -9.83
N PHE A 111 6.08 -0.11 -10.19
CA PHE A 111 5.72 1.26 -10.55
C PHE A 111 4.56 1.72 -9.68
N LYS A 112 4.55 3.00 -9.31
CA LYS A 112 3.42 3.59 -8.57
C LYS A 112 2.27 3.80 -9.53
N VAL A 113 1.08 3.32 -9.19
CA VAL A 113 -0.15 3.46 -10.00
C VAL A 113 -1.18 4.38 -9.36
N TYR A 114 -1.06 4.63 -8.05
CA TYR A 114 -1.95 5.51 -7.32
C TYR A 114 -1.30 6.03 -6.04
N GLU A 115 -1.70 7.21 -5.61
CA GLU A 115 -1.37 7.76 -4.30
C GLU A 115 -2.49 8.65 -3.76
N VAL A 116 -2.57 8.72 -2.44
CA VAL A 116 -3.33 9.70 -1.69
C VAL A 116 -2.33 10.44 -0.81
N GLY A 117 -2.06 11.70 -1.14
CA GLY A 117 -1.15 12.56 -0.39
C GLY A 117 -1.84 13.40 0.68
N ALA A 118 -1.07 14.26 1.36
CA ALA A 118 -1.63 15.23 2.28
C ALA A 118 -2.28 16.41 1.53
N VAL A 119 -3.23 17.07 2.20
CA VAL A 119 -3.69 18.42 1.84
C VAL A 119 -3.11 19.39 2.85
N THR A 120 -2.30 20.33 2.38
CA THR A 120 -1.63 21.35 3.21
C THR A 120 -2.14 22.75 2.91
N ASP A 121 -2.24 23.59 3.94
CA ASP A 121 -2.62 25.00 3.82
C ASP A 121 -1.48 25.92 4.30
N GLY A 122 -0.35 25.89 3.60
CA GLY A 122 0.76 26.83 3.82
C GLY A 122 1.37 26.86 5.24
N GLY A 123 1.12 25.82 6.05
CA GLY A 123 1.57 25.71 7.45
C GLY A 123 0.48 26.03 8.48
N ASN A 124 -0.75 26.30 8.06
CA ASN A 124 -1.89 26.45 8.96
C ASN A 124 -2.54 25.11 9.31
N SER A 125 -2.59 24.19 8.34
CA SER A 125 -3.14 22.85 8.53
C SER A 125 -2.47 21.83 7.61
N ILE A 126 -2.51 20.57 8.04
CA ILE A 126 -2.23 19.39 7.23
C ILE A 126 -3.32 18.35 7.53
N SER A 127 -3.93 17.81 6.48
CA SER A 127 -4.94 16.76 6.58
C SER A 127 -4.66 15.62 5.61
N TRP A 128 -5.22 14.46 5.91
CA TRP A 128 -4.92 13.20 5.21
C TRP A 128 -6.22 12.61 4.68
N PRO A 129 -6.51 12.69 3.36
CA PRO A 129 -7.75 12.14 2.80
C PRO A 129 -7.89 10.62 2.97
N ALA A 130 -6.80 9.90 3.21
CA ALA A 130 -6.82 8.48 3.55
C ALA A 130 -7.28 8.21 5.00
N TYR A 131 -7.24 9.22 5.89
CA TYR A 131 -7.65 9.07 7.28
C TYR A 131 -9.15 8.77 7.39
N ASN A 132 -9.50 7.77 8.20
CA ASN A 132 -10.84 7.16 8.32
C ASN A 132 -11.41 6.55 7.03
N ALA A 133 -10.63 6.47 5.96
CA ALA A 133 -11.07 5.76 4.76
C ALA A 133 -11.10 4.24 5.03
N PRO A 134 -12.05 3.49 4.46
CA PRO A 134 -12.12 2.03 4.60
C PRO A 134 -11.03 1.30 3.78
N GLY A 135 -10.11 2.04 3.16
CA GLY A 135 -9.12 1.58 2.21
C GLY A 135 -8.90 2.59 1.09
N VAL A 136 -8.23 2.15 0.03
CA VAL A 136 -7.98 2.96 -1.18
C VAL A 136 -8.72 2.37 -2.37
N SER A 137 -9.09 3.20 -3.34
CA SER A 137 -9.66 2.76 -4.61
C SER A 137 -9.09 3.59 -5.74
N PHE A 138 -8.78 2.95 -6.87
CA PHE A 138 -8.19 3.60 -8.02
C PHE A 138 -8.63 2.93 -9.31
N THR A 139 -8.64 3.68 -10.42
CA THR A 139 -8.90 3.11 -11.74
C THR A 139 -7.62 2.46 -12.27
N VAL A 140 -7.69 1.17 -12.62
CA VAL A 140 -6.59 0.49 -13.33
C VAL A 140 -6.38 1.19 -14.67
N PRO A 141 -5.17 1.70 -15.01
CA PRO A 141 -4.99 2.46 -16.25
C PRO A 141 -5.35 1.64 -17.50
N LYS A 142 -6.09 2.24 -18.44
CA LYS A 142 -6.51 1.54 -19.68
C LYS A 142 -5.32 1.05 -20.52
N ASN A 143 -4.23 1.81 -20.52
CA ASN A 143 -3.01 1.47 -21.26
C ASN A 143 -2.14 0.43 -20.54
N LEU A 144 -2.50 -0.04 -19.34
CA LEU A 144 -1.74 -1.07 -18.64
C LEU A 144 -1.74 -2.36 -19.46
N PRO A 145 -0.58 -2.97 -19.76
CA PRO A 145 -0.55 -4.24 -20.48
C PRO A 145 -1.37 -5.32 -19.79
N SER A 146 -2.01 -6.16 -20.59
CA SER A 146 -2.69 -7.34 -20.05
C SER A 146 -1.68 -8.34 -19.46
N GLY A 147 -2.12 -9.08 -18.44
CA GLY A 147 -1.32 -10.11 -17.77
C GLY A 147 -1.48 -10.09 -16.25
N GLN A 148 -0.74 -10.97 -15.57
CA GLN A 148 -0.78 -11.04 -14.11
C GLN A 148 0.17 -10.04 -13.45
N TYR A 149 -0.28 -9.46 -12.33
CA TYR A 149 0.43 -8.45 -11.56
C TYR A 149 0.36 -8.77 -10.07
N LEU A 150 1.42 -8.45 -9.35
CA LEU A 150 1.32 -8.13 -7.93
C LEU A 150 0.81 -6.69 -7.78
N VAL A 151 -0.03 -6.46 -6.79
CA VAL A 151 -0.51 -5.13 -6.37
C VAL A 151 -0.11 -4.94 -4.93
N ARG A 152 0.72 -3.95 -4.64
CA ARG A 152 1.15 -3.59 -3.28
C ARG A 152 0.45 -2.32 -2.84
N VAL A 153 -0.18 -2.34 -1.68
CA VAL A 153 -0.69 -1.15 -0.99
C VAL A 153 0.21 -0.85 0.20
N GLU A 154 0.39 0.43 0.50
CA GLU A 154 0.92 0.88 1.79
C GLU A 154 0.14 2.09 2.30
N SER A 155 -0.05 2.14 3.61
CA SER A 155 -0.41 3.33 4.38
C SER A 155 0.78 3.69 5.27
N ILE A 156 1.23 4.93 5.26
CA ILE A 156 2.43 5.38 5.97
C ILE A 156 2.00 6.24 7.15
N ALA A 157 1.95 5.67 8.34
CA ALA A 157 1.61 6.40 9.55
C ALA A 157 2.77 7.28 10.02
N LEU A 158 2.52 8.59 10.10
CA LEU A 158 3.55 9.63 10.36
C LEU A 158 3.48 10.23 11.77
N HIS A 159 2.59 9.74 12.64
CA HIS A 159 2.41 10.27 13.99
C HIS A 159 3.66 10.18 14.89
N SER A 160 4.62 9.31 14.56
CA SER A 160 5.91 9.17 15.27
C SER A 160 7.11 9.45 14.37
N ALA A 161 6.90 10.05 13.20
CA ALA A 161 7.90 10.16 12.13
C ALA A 161 8.92 11.31 12.31
N SER A 162 8.94 12.01 13.44
CA SER A 162 9.89 13.10 13.69
C SER A 162 11.33 12.62 13.90
N THR A 163 11.54 11.31 14.01
CA THR A 163 12.84 10.66 14.14
C THR A 163 12.98 9.55 13.11
N PHE A 164 14.22 9.29 12.66
CA PHE A 164 14.51 8.21 11.71
C PHE A 164 14.00 6.86 12.23
N GLY A 165 13.33 6.09 11.37
CA GLY A 165 12.68 4.82 11.74
C GLY A 165 11.38 4.97 12.54
N GLY A 166 10.90 6.20 12.77
CA GLY A 166 9.65 6.48 13.48
C GLY A 166 8.39 6.36 12.60
N ALA A 167 8.53 6.48 11.28
CA ALA A 167 7.45 6.21 10.34
C ALA A 167 7.06 4.73 10.37
N GLN A 168 5.76 4.47 10.32
CA GLN A 168 5.18 3.14 10.44
C GLN A 168 4.46 2.78 9.15
N PHE A 169 4.89 1.70 8.50
CA PHE A 169 4.38 1.28 7.21
C PHE A 169 3.46 0.07 7.38
N TYR A 170 2.19 0.28 7.04
CA TYR A 170 1.15 -0.74 7.04
C TYR A 170 0.90 -1.16 5.60
N LEU A 171 1.33 -2.36 5.22
CA LEU A 171 1.47 -2.74 3.83
C LEU A 171 1.01 -4.17 3.56
N SER A 172 0.66 -4.41 2.30
CA SER A 172 0.09 -5.67 1.86
C SER A 172 0.29 -5.83 0.35
N CYS A 173 0.34 -7.08 -0.12
CA CYS A 173 0.29 -7.44 -1.54
C CYS A 173 -0.91 -8.34 -1.88
N GLY A 174 -1.44 -8.17 -3.09
CA GLY A 174 -2.44 -9.04 -3.70
C GLY A 174 -2.08 -9.39 -5.14
N GLN A 175 -2.85 -10.31 -5.74
CA GLN A 175 -2.63 -10.80 -7.11
C GLN A 175 -3.83 -10.46 -8.00
N ILE A 176 -3.57 -9.87 -9.17
CA ILE A 176 -4.59 -9.64 -10.18
C ILE A 176 -4.15 -10.13 -11.55
N ASN A 177 -5.11 -10.44 -12.41
CA ASN A 177 -4.94 -10.66 -13.84
C ASN A 177 -5.68 -9.53 -14.59
N VAL A 178 -4.91 -8.65 -15.21
CA VAL A 178 -5.42 -7.52 -15.97
C VAL A 178 -5.85 -8.00 -17.35
N THR A 179 -7.11 -7.72 -17.72
CA THR A 179 -7.67 -8.04 -19.03
C THR A 179 -8.06 -6.76 -19.79
N GLY A 180 -8.08 -6.82 -21.13
CA GLY A 180 -8.46 -5.68 -21.96
C GLY A 180 -7.52 -4.47 -21.84
N GLY A 181 -6.28 -4.71 -21.43
CA GLY A 181 -5.24 -3.70 -21.29
C GLY A 181 -4.62 -3.26 -22.62
N GLY A 182 -3.92 -2.12 -22.61
CA GLY A 182 -3.25 -1.54 -23.78
C GLY A 182 -1.77 -1.91 -23.92
N SER A 183 -1.00 -1.05 -24.58
CA SER A 183 0.42 -1.25 -24.92
C SER A 183 1.36 -0.27 -24.21
N GLY A 184 0.92 0.29 -23.08
CA GLY A 184 1.72 1.23 -22.29
C GLY A 184 2.96 0.58 -21.69
N THR A 185 3.97 1.40 -21.39
CA THR A 185 5.20 0.95 -20.71
C THR A 185 5.27 1.61 -19.34
N PRO A 186 4.93 0.88 -18.25
CA PRO A 186 5.00 1.42 -16.91
C PRO A 186 6.41 1.86 -16.52
N ALA A 187 6.53 3.12 -16.08
CA ALA A 187 7.79 3.74 -15.68
C ALA A 187 7.53 4.95 -14.78
N PRO A 188 8.51 5.36 -13.94
CA PRO A 188 9.78 4.66 -13.68
C PRO A 188 9.57 3.40 -12.82
N LEU A 189 10.45 2.42 -13.00
CA LEU A 189 10.48 1.21 -12.17
C LEU A 189 11.42 1.37 -10.98
N VAL A 190 11.01 0.86 -9.83
CA VAL A 190 11.75 0.89 -8.57
C VAL A 190 11.78 -0.48 -7.90
N ALA A 191 12.77 -0.71 -7.05
CA ALA A 191 12.86 -1.90 -6.22
C ALA A 191 12.20 -1.68 -4.86
N ILE A 192 11.57 -2.70 -4.30
CA ILE A 192 11.04 -2.67 -2.94
C ILE A 192 11.57 -3.94 -2.24
N PRO A 193 12.39 -3.87 -1.18
CA PRO A 193 13.03 -2.67 -0.62
C PRO A 193 13.99 -1.98 -1.61
N GLY A 194 14.27 -0.70 -1.36
CA GLY A 194 15.15 0.15 -2.19
C GLY A 194 14.48 1.44 -2.68
N VAL A 195 13.15 1.50 -2.72
CA VAL A 195 12.38 2.69 -3.12
C VAL A 195 12.53 3.82 -2.11
N TYR A 196 12.74 3.49 -0.83
CA TYR A 196 12.92 4.45 0.26
C TYR A 196 14.24 4.22 1.00
N THR A 197 14.79 5.32 1.48
CA THR A 197 15.97 5.41 2.34
C THR A 197 15.59 5.63 3.80
N GLY A 198 14.38 6.12 4.07
CA GLY A 198 13.90 6.52 5.39
C GLY A 198 14.19 7.99 5.73
N ASN A 199 14.91 8.70 4.87
CA ASN A 199 15.28 10.12 5.04
C ASN A 199 14.46 11.06 4.14
N GLU A 200 13.51 10.53 3.38
CA GLU A 200 12.65 11.33 2.52
C GLU A 200 11.89 12.37 3.37
N PRO A 201 11.68 13.60 2.87
CA PRO A 201 10.94 14.62 3.62
C PRO A 201 9.48 14.24 3.88
N GLY A 202 8.93 13.25 3.17
CA GLY A 202 7.61 12.67 3.43
C GLY A 202 7.59 11.51 4.43
N ILE A 203 8.76 11.00 4.85
CA ILE A 203 8.94 9.84 5.74
C ILE A 203 9.60 10.27 7.07
N LEU A 204 10.62 11.13 7.03
CA LEU A 204 11.22 11.75 8.22
C LEU A 204 10.67 13.17 8.37
N ILE A 205 9.59 13.30 9.14
CA ILE A 205 8.81 14.53 9.22
C ILE A 205 8.08 14.65 10.56
N ASN A 206 8.07 15.87 11.11
CA ASN A 206 7.16 16.23 12.20
C ASN A 206 5.88 16.85 11.59
N ILE A 207 4.75 16.17 11.75
CA ILE A 207 3.45 16.62 11.20
C ILE A 207 2.69 17.57 12.14
N TYR A 208 3.20 17.79 13.36
CA TYR A 208 2.49 18.53 14.42
C TYR A 208 2.99 19.97 14.57
N TYR A 209 4.29 20.18 14.72
CA TYR A 209 4.84 21.52 14.92
C TYR A 209 6.32 21.66 14.51
N PRO A 210 6.68 22.70 13.73
CA PRO A 210 5.76 23.55 12.98
C PRO A 210 4.96 22.71 11.96
N ILE A 211 3.69 23.06 11.72
CA ILE A 211 2.87 22.34 10.74
C ILE A 211 3.53 22.47 9.36
N PRO A 212 3.75 21.37 8.63
CA PRO A 212 4.38 21.42 7.31
C PRO A 212 3.61 22.32 6.33
N LYS A 213 4.34 23.20 5.63
CA LYS A 213 3.74 24.05 4.59
C LYS A 213 3.35 23.28 3.34
N ASN A 214 4.14 22.27 3.02
CA ASN A 214 3.99 21.37 1.90
C ASN A 214 4.27 19.94 2.37
N TYR A 215 3.71 18.96 1.67
CA TYR A 215 4.02 17.56 1.87
C TYR A 215 4.48 16.93 0.55
N THR A 216 5.60 16.22 0.58
CA THR A 216 6.12 15.48 -0.58
C THR A 216 5.86 14.00 -0.37
N ASN A 217 4.93 13.42 -1.14
CA ASN A 217 4.71 11.97 -1.12
C ASN A 217 6.01 11.23 -1.48
N PRO A 218 6.39 10.18 -0.73
CA PRO A 218 7.60 9.43 -1.03
C PRO A 218 7.41 8.54 -2.27
N GLY A 219 8.52 8.20 -2.92
CA GLY A 219 8.57 7.26 -4.05
C GLY A 219 8.47 7.93 -5.43
N PRO A 220 8.42 7.13 -6.50
CA PRO A 220 8.36 7.65 -7.86
C PRO A 220 7.04 8.37 -8.15
N PRO A 221 6.97 9.16 -9.23
CA PRO A 221 5.70 9.68 -9.76
C PRO A 221 4.71 8.56 -10.10
N VAL A 222 3.42 8.87 -10.04
CA VAL A 222 2.34 7.97 -10.49
C VAL A 222 2.41 7.78 -12.00
N TRP A 223 2.47 6.53 -12.45
CA TRP A 223 2.25 6.16 -13.84
C TRP A 223 0.75 6.14 -14.16
N ARG A 224 0.33 6.88 -15.19
CA ARG A 224 -1.09 7.16 -15.48
C ARG A 224 -1.67 6.39 -16.68
N GLY A 225 -0.87 5.58 -17.36
CA GLY A 225 -1.27 4.94 -18.62
C GLY A 225 -0.72 5.64 -19.84
#